data_AF-C6AF26-F1
#
_entry.id   AF-C6AF26-F1
#
_cell.length_a   1.000
_cell.length_b   1.000
_cell.length_c   1.000
_cell.angle_alpha   90.00
_cell.angle_beta   90.00
_cell.angle_gamma   90.00
#
_symmetry.space_group_name_H-M   'P 1'
#
loop_
_entity.id
_entity.type
_entity.pdbx_description
1 polymer ?
#
loop_
_entity_poly.entity_id
_entity_poly.type
_entity_poly.pdbx_seq_one_letter_code
_entity_poly.pdbx_strand_id
1 'polypeptide(L)' 'MSDEIRRKDAREKIILGGLVVKAGLKNADKSFILGCLIHAAKLDINSNEYKNLQKIGQHSFTDTRGQNDKQSRS' A
#
# COMPACT_ATOMS: atom_id res chain seq x y z
N MET A 1 7.84 2.54 28.83
CA MET A 1 7.16 1.53 27.98
C MET A 1 6.06 2.12 27.08
N SER A 2 5.32 3.15 27.49
CA SER A 2 4.26 3.81 26.69
C SER A 2 4.73 4.47 25.40
N ASP A 3 5.92 5.06 25.41
CA ASP A 3 6.38 5.97 24.35
C ASP A 3 6.93 5.22 23.13
N GLU A 4 7.49 4.03 23.36
CA GLU A 4 8.00 3.15 22.33
C GLU A 4 6.86 2.52 21.53
N ILE A 5 5.81 2.05 22.21
CA ILE A 5 4.58 1.53 21.61
C ILE A 5 3.96 2.59 20.70
N ARG A 6 3.74 3.81 21.22
CA ARG A 6 3.18 4.93 20.44
C ARG A 6 4.02 5.26 19.20
N ARG A 7 5.35 5.21 19.32
CA ARG A 7 6.26 5.50 18.21
C ARG A 7 6.22 4.41 17.15
N LYS A 8 6.10 3.14 17.54
CA LYS A 8 5.93 2.02 16.62
C LYS A 8 4.60 2.11 15.86
N ASP A 9 3.50 2.37 16.57
CA ASP A 9 2.17 2.52 15.97
C ASP A 9 2.12 3.68 14.97
N ALA A 10 2.76 4.81 15.29
CA ALA A 10 2.83 5.95 14.39
C ALA A 10 3.59 5.59 13.09
N ARG A 11 4.71 4.89 13.19
CA ARG A 11 5.48 4.44 12.01
C ARG A 11 4.66 3.47 11.16
N GLU A 12 3.97 2.54 11.78
CA GLU A 12 3.15 1.55 11.06
C GLU A 12 2.00 2.22 10.29
N LYS A 13 1.30 3.18 10.93
CA LYS A 13 0.28 3.99 10.27
C LYS A 13 0.85 4.81 9.09
N ILE A 14 2.05 5.34 9.22
CA ILE A 14 2.74 6.07 8.14
C ILE A 14 3.05 5.14 6.95
N ILE A 15 3.57 3.93 7.22
CA ILE A 15 3.89 2.95 6.18
C ILE A 15 2.61 2.55 5.43
N LEU A 16 1.54 2.24 6.16
CA LEU A 16 0.24 1.88 5.57
C LEU A 16 -0.34 3.04 4.74
N GLY A 17 -0.26 4.28 5.23
CA GLY A 17 -0.65 5.46 4.47
C GLY A 17 0.18 5.64 3.19
N GLY A 18 1.47 5.32 3.24
CA GLY A 18 2.36 5.34 2.07
C GLY A 18 1.93 4.37 0.96
N LEU A 19 1.35 3.21 1.31
CA LEU A 19 0.81 2.25 0.33
C LEU A 19 -0.37 2.83 -0.45
N VAL A 20 -1.27 3.53 0.25
CA VAL A 20 -2.44 4.19 -0.37
C VAL A 20 -1.98 5.24 -1.38
N VAL A 21 -0.97 6.04 -1.05
CA VAL A 21 -0.41 7.04 -1.97
C VAL A 21 0.26 6.38 -3.17
N LYS A 22 1.06 5.32 -2.96
CA LYS A 22 1.71 4.56 -4.04
C LYS A 22 0.70 3.92 -5.00
N ALA A 23 -0.47 3.52 -4.51
CA ALA A 23 -1.57 3.02 -5.32
C ALA A 23 -2.30 4.11 -6.12
N GLY A 24 -1.87 5.37 -6.04
CA GLY A 24 -2.51 6.51 -6.73
C GLY A 24 -3.79 6.99 -6.05
N LEU A 25 -4.08 6.55 -4.83
CA LEU A 25 -5.35 6.82 -4.13
C LEU A 25 -5.27 8.01 -3.18
N LYS A 26 -4.24 8.85 -3.28
CA LYS A 26 -4.04 10.01 -2.38
C LYS A 26 -5.27 10.92 -2.31
N ASN A 27 -5.94 11.13 -3.45
CA ASN A 27 -7.11 11.99 -3.58
C ASN A 27 -8.43 11.21 -3.68
N ALA A 28 -8.40 9.89 -3.52
CA ALA A 28 -9.59 9.06 -3.58
C ALA A 28 -10.44 9.23 -2.32
N ASP A 29 -11.74 8.95 -2.43
CA ASP A 29 -12.65 8.99 -1.29
C ASP A 29 -12.23 7.98 -0.21
N LYS A 30 -12.27 8.40 1.05
CA LYS A 30 -11.80 7.58 2.17
C LYS A 30 -12.65 6.33 2.38
N SER A 31 -13.95 6.43 2.14
CA SER A 31 -14.89 5.31 2.24
C SER A 31 -14.62 4.28 1.15
N PHE A 32 -14.28 4.73 -0.07
CA PHE A 32 -13.85 3.84 -1.15
C PHE A 32 -12.60 3.06 -0.77
N ILE A 33 -11.54 3.75 -0.31
CA ILE A 33 -10.28 3.11 0.10
C ILE A 33 -10.52 2.08 1.20
N LEU A 34 -11.28 2.46 2.24
CA LEU A 34 -11.62 1.54 3.34
C LEU A 34 -12.44 0.34 2.84
N GLY A 35 -13.40 0.55 1.95
CA GLY A 35 -14.19 -0.52 1.32
C GLY A 35 -13.31 -1.53 0.58
N CYS A 36 -12.36 -1.06 -0.22
CA CYS A 36 -11.39 -1.93 -0.92
C CYS A 36 -10.56 -2.75 0.07
N LEU A 37 -10.06 -2.13 1.15
CA LEU A 37 -9.24 -2.82 2.16
C LEU A 37 -10.05 -3.88 2.92
N ILE A 38 -11.31 -3.58 3.30
CA ILE A 38 -12.20 -4.54 3.95
C ILE A 38 -12.52 -5.71 3.02
N HIS A 39 -12.75 -5.43 1.73
CA HIS A 39 -12.99 -6.48 0.74
C HIS A 39 -11.77 -7.40 0.61
N ALA A 40 -10.58 -6.83 0.46
CA ALA A 40 -9.33 -7.58 0.39
C ALA A 40 -9.05 -8.38 1.68
N ALA A 41 -9.36 -7.84 2.86
CA ALA A 41 -9.17 -8.51 4.15
C ALA A 41 -10.03 -9.77 4.34
N LYS A 42 -11.11 -9.92 3.55
CA LYS A 42 -11.99 -11.10 3.58
C LYS A 42 -11.51 -12.22 2.67
N LEU A 43 -10.53 -11.97 1.81
CA LEU A 43 -10.02 -12.98 0.88
C LEU A 43 -9.22 -14.05 1.64
N ASP A 44 -9.38 -15.31 1.22
CA ASP A 44 -8.51 -16.40 1.67
C ASP A 44 -7.10 -16.19 1.09
N ILE A 45 -6.09 -16.29 1.94
CA ILE A 45 -4.67 -16.21 1.57
C ILE A 45 -4.28 -17.23 0.48
N ASN A 46 -4.99 -18.36 0.40
CA ASN A 46 -4.75 -19.38 -0.60
C ASN A 46 -5.50 -19.15 -1.92
N SER A 47 -6.47 -18.23 -1.92
CA SER A 47 -7.28 -17.92 -3.09
C SER A 47 -6.42 -17.36 -4.23
N ASN A 48 -6.85 -17.65 -5.46
CA ASN A 48 -6.18 -17.12 -6.64
C ASN A 48 -6.27 -15.59 -6.70
N GLU A 49 -7.36 -15.02 -6.18
CA GLU A 49 -7.57 -13.57 -6.12
C GLU A 49 -6.56 -12.89 -5.19
N TYR A 50 -6.38 -13.40 -3.96
CA TYR A 50 -5.37 -12.89 -3.04
C TYR A 50 -3.96 -12.95 -3.66
N LYS A 51 -3.61 -14.08 -4.27
CA LYS A 51 -2.31 -14.26 -4.96
C LYS A 51 -2.14 -13.29 -6.13
N ASN A 52 -3.21 -12.99 -6.86
CA ASN A 52 -3.17 -12.03 -7.96
C ASN A 52 -2.93 -10.60 -7.44
N LEU A 53 -3.68 -10.16 -6.42
CA LEU A 53 -3.46 -8.87 -5.77
C LEU A 53 -2.04 -8.74 -5.22
N GLN A 54 -1.51 -9.81 -4.63
CA GLN A 54 -0.13 -9.85 -4.15
C GLN A 54 0.89 -9.64 -5.28
N LYS A 55 0.71 -10.32 -6.43
CA LYS A 55 1.57 -10.15 -7.61
C LYS A 55 1.51 -8.74 -8.17
N ILE A 56 0.31 -8.14 -8.27
CA ILE A 56 0.13 -6.76 -8.72
C ILE A 56 0.91 -5.82 -7.80
N GLY A 57 0.74 -5.95 -6.49
CA GLY A 57 1.48 -5.15 -5.50
C GLY A 57 2.98 -5.27 -5.65
N GLN A 58 3.51 -6.50 -5.81
CA GLN A 58 4.94 -6.75 -6.04
C GLN A 58 5.47 -6.02 -7.28
N HIS A 59 4.75 -6.08 -8.40
CA HIS A 59 5.13 -5.36 -9.62
C HIS A 59 5.13 -3.83 -9.44
N SER A 60 4.16 -3.28 -8.71
CA SER A 60 4.14 -1.84 -8.42
C SER A 60 5.35 -1.39 -7.60
N PHE A 61 5.88 -2.23 -6.71
CA PHE A 61 7.12 -1.93 -5.97
C PHE A 61 8.39 -2.03 -6.83
N THR A 62 8.41 -2.88 -7.85
CA THR A 62 9.55 -2.99 -8.78
C THR A 62 9.57 -1.83 -9.79
N ASP A 63 8.41 -1.41 -10.29
CA ASP A 63 8.32 -0.39 -11.34
C ASP A 63 8.69 1.02 -10.84
N THR A 64 8.39 1.34 -9.57
CA THR A 64 8.79 2.64 -9.00
C THR A 64 10.30 2.82 -8.91
N ARG A 65 11.10 1.74 -8.93
CA ARG A 65 12.57 1.83 -8.96
C ARG A 65 13.09 2.30 -10.32
N GLY A 66 12.32 2.13 -11.40
CA GLY A 66 12.69 2.58 -12.75
C GLY A 66 12.15 3.96 -13.13
N GLN A 67 11.19 4.53 -12.39
CA GLN A 67 10.65 5.85 -12.68
C GLN A 67 11.49 7.00 -12.08
N ASN A 68 12.21 6.78 -10.97
CA ASN A 68 13.11 7.79 -10.41
C ASN A 68 14.32 8.11 -11.32
N ASP A 69 14.72 7.21 -12.21
CA ASP A 69 15.85 7.42 -13.12
C ASP A 69 15.47 8.19 -14.40
N LYS A 70 14.18 8.25 -14.74
CA LYS A 70 13.70 8.95 -15.96
C LYS A 70 13.40 10.43 -15.73
N GLN A 71 13.24 10.85 -14.47
CA GLN A 71 12.89 12.25 -14.15
C GLN A 71 14.11 13.13 -13.87
N SER A 72 15.33 12.56 -13.81
CA SER A 72 16.61 13.31 -13.68
C SER A 72 17.32 13.56 -15.02
N ARG A 73 16.69 13.25 -16.17
CA ARG A 73 17.29 13.39 -17.51
C ARG A 73 16.43 14.16 -18.52
N SER A 74 15.45 14.94 -18.05
CA SER A 74 14.71 15.86 -18.92
C SER A 74 14.83 17.29 -18.46
#